data_AF-A0A2N0XN99-F1
#
_entry.id   AF-A0A2N0XN99-F1
#
_cell.length_a   1.000
_cell.length_b   1.000
_cell.length_c   1.000
_cell.angle_alpha   90.00
_cell.angle_beta   90.00
_cell.angle_gamma   90.00
#
_symmetry.space_group_name_H-M   'P 1'
#
loop_
_entity.id
_entity.type
_entity.pdbx_description
1 polymer ?
#
loop_
_entity_poly.entity_id
_entity_poly.type
_entity_poly.pdbx_seq_one_letter_code
_entity_poly.pdbx_strand_id
1 'polypeptide(L)'
;MKYLTACLSLMVTSAWANEDLRVCLADTEMNPSNRFTHEVITTDAGDYKVVNDAATGLQWSYCFIGQTLSSDQMSCEGVPTVAMDLFPERKFYPNVREKTLEIVEAENQRLGESNHLWYLPNMKDLLTIYNDRCVPATYPMFSYKIGLTTEEIIALKDTDFDWDWPDNEKAIASEKIYRGKAYHSLQVSTDSNQPGDYLFFYTVPFNGHSSPLSAHSQNYSLMRLVRKKP
;
A
#
# COMPACT_ATOMS: atom_id res chain seq x y z
N MET A 1 60.79 -27.44 -16.22
CA MET A 1 59.98 -26.23 -16.53
C MET A 1 58.63 -26.72 -17.05
N LYS A 2 57.56 -26.65 -16.24
CA LYS A 2 56.61 -25.50 -16.17
C LYS A 2 55.68 -25.52 -17.41
N TYR A 3 54.36 -25.74 -17.42
CA TYR A 3 53.21 -25.74 -16.49
C TYR A 3 52.10 -26.63 -17.15
N LEU A 4 51.35 -27.48 -16.45
CA LEU A 4 50.03 -27.20 -15.83
C LEU A 4 48.98 -26.60 -16.78
N THR A 5 48.00 -27.39 -17.25
CA THR A 5 46.57 -26.99 -17.21
C THR A 5 45.63 -28.19 -17.47
N ALA A 6 45.02 -28.70 -16.39
CA ALA A 6 43.78 -29.45 -16.46
C ALA A 6 42.64 -28.42 -16.32
N CYS A 7 41.92 -28.13 -17.40
CA CYS A 7 40.72 -27.30 -17.33
C CYS A 7 39.53 -28.19 -16.97
N LEU A 8 39.29 -28.32 -15.66
CA LEU A 8 37.98 -28.68 -15.14
C LEU A 8 37.03 -27.51 -15.46
N SER A 9 36.19 -27.66 -16.49
CA SER A 9 35.06 -26.77 -16.73
C SER A 9 33.96 -27.08 -15.71
N LEU A 10 34.13 -26.59 -14.49
CA LEU A 10 33.01 -26.35 -13.58
C LEU A 10 32.26 -25.13 -14.13
N MET A 11 31.32 -25.37 -15.04
CA MET A 11 30.24 -24.41 -15.27
C MET A 11 29.39 -24.40 -14.00
N VAL A 12 29.78 -23.57 -13.04
CA VAL A 12 28.82 -23.05 -12.07
C VAL A 12 27.89 -22.17 -12.91
N THR A 13 26.79 -22.74 -13.39
CA THR A 13 25.66 -21.95 -13.86
C THR A 13 25.24 -21.14 -12.65
N SER A 14 25.72 -19.90 -12.59
CA SER A 14 25.22 -18.90 -11.66
C SER A 14 23.73 -18.79 -11.94
N ALA A 15 22.93 -19.42 -11.08
CA ALA A 15 21.50 -19.23 -11.00
C ALA A 15 21.25 -17.80 -10.50
N TRP A 16 21.56 -16.82 -11.34
CA TRP A 16 20.75 -15.62 -11.41
C TRP A 16 19.56 -16.01 -12.26
N ALA A 17 18.69 -16.85 -11.69
CA ALA A 17 17.30 -16.74 -12.07
C ALA A 17 16.94 -15.30 -11.70
N ASN A 18 16.87 -14.43 -12.71
CA ASN A 18 15.92 -13.33 -12.62
C ASN A 18 14.61 -14.04 -12.29
N GLU A 19 14.21 -14.03 -11.03
CA GLU A 19 12.83 -14.39 -10.70
C GLU A 19 12.02 -13.29 -11.38
N ASP A 20 11.61 -13.56 -12.63
CA ASP A 20 10.75 -12.67 -13.39
C ASP A 20 9.59 -12.30 -12.47
N LEU A 21 9.44 -11.01 -12.21
CA LEU A 21 8.34 -10.46 -11.42
C LEU A 21 7.03 -11.08 -11.91
N ARG A 22 6.35 -11.82 -11.05
CA ARG A 22 5.11 -12.49 -11.40
C ARG A 22 3.94 -11.60 -11.06
N VAL A 23 2.94 -11.55 -11.94
CA VAL A 23 1.68 -10.88 -11.61
C VAL A 23 0.98 -11.74 -10.55
N CYS A 24 0.87 -11.21 -9.33
CA CYS A 24 0.34 -11.91 -8.16
C CYS A 24 -1.09 -11.46 -7.89
N LEU A 25 -2.02 -11.87 -8.76
CA LEU A 25 -3.45 -11.58 -8.60
C LEU A 25 -4.11 -12.57 -7.64
N ALA A 26 -5.37 -12.31 -7.26
CA ALA A 26 -6.12 -13.08 -6.27
C ALA A 26 -6.12 -14.62 -6.50
N ASP A 27 -6.01 -15.07 -7.74
CA ASP A 27 -6.00 -16.50 -8.11
C ASP A 27 -4.60 -17.13 -8.09
N THR A 28 -3.57 -16.37 -7.69
CA THR A 28 -2.19 -16.86 -7.62
C THR A 28 -1.99 -17.53 -6.27
N GLU A 29 -1.68 -18.83 -6.26
CA GLU A 29 -1.30 -19.56 -5.04
C GLU A 29 0.09 -19.12 -4.55
N MET A 30 0.13 -17.98 -3.85
CA MET A 30 1.31 -17.48 -3.16
C MET A 30 0.98 -17.15 -1.72
N ASN A 31 0.97 -18.20 -0.90
CA ASN A 31 0.80 -18.12 0.54
C ASN A 31 1.78 -19.07 1.23
N PRO A 32 3.04 -18.63 1.47
CA PRO A 32 4.09 -19.51 1.95
C PRO A 32 3.67 -20.11 3.29
N SER A 33 3.68 -21.45 3.37
CA SER A 33 3.30 -22.20 4.57
C SER A 33 1.89 -21.89 5.10
N ASN A 34 0.96 -21.49 4.24
CA ASN A 34 -0.39 -21.04 4.63
C ASN A 34 -0.38 -19.91 5.67
N ARG A 35 0.62 -19.02 5.58
CA ARG A 35 0.84 -17.89 6.51
C ARG A 35 -0.38 -16.98 6.64
N PHE A 36 -1.05 -16.67 5.54
CA PHE A 36 -2.18 -15.74 5.50
C PHE A 36 -3.51 -16.47 5.47
N THR A 37 -4.50 -15.99 6.20
CA THR A 37 -5.88 -16.48 6.09
C THR A 37 -6.87 -15.32 6.05
N HIS A 38 -7.96 -15.50 5.30
CA HIS A 38 -9.07 -14.56 5.35
C HIS A 38 -10.07 -14.94 6.43
N GLU A 39 -10.63 -13.93 7.06
CA GLU A 39 -11.70 -14.05 8.04
C GLU A 39 -12.68 -12.90 7.81
N VAL A 40 -13.97 -13.14 8.03
CA VAL A 40 -14.99 -12.09 8.00
C VAL A 40 -15.48 -11.92 9.43
N ILE A 41 -15.30 -10.72 9.96
CA ILE A 41 -15.83 -10.31 11.25
C ILE A 41 -17.11 -9.51 11.02
N THR A 42 -18.20 -9.98 11.62
CA THR A 42 -19.46 -9.24 11.64
C THR A 42 -19.34 -8.10 12.65
N THR A 43 -19.57 -6.87 12.19
CA THR A 43 -19.65 -5.70 13.07
C THR A 43 -21.03 -5.07 12.98
N ASP A 44 -21.35 -4.17 13.91
CA ASP A 44 -22.62 -3.43 13.88
C ASP A 44 -22.80 -2.59 12.61
N ALA A 45 -21.71 -2.32 11.90
CA ALA A 45 -21.67 -1.62 10.62
C ALA A 45 -21.61 -2.54 9.39
N GLY A 46 -21.76 -3.85 9.58
CA GLY A 46 -21.73 -4.87 8.53
C GLY A 46 -20.48 -5.75 8.55
N ASP A 47 -20.41 -6.64 7.57
CA ASP A 47 -19.30 -7.58 7.44
C ASP A 47 -17.99 -6.87 7.09
N TYR A 48 -16.93 -7.24 7.79
CA TYR A 48 -15.60 -6.69 7.59
C TYR A 48 -14.59 -7.82 7.36
N LYS A 49 -13.98 -7.85 6.17
CA LYS A 49 -13.00 -8.88 5.82
C LYS A 49 -11.60 -8.46 6.26
N VAL A 50 -10.88 -9.40 6.84
CA VAL A 50 -9.51 -9.21 7.33
C VAL A 50 -8.57 -10.29 6.79
N VAL A 51 -7.28 -9.96 6.77
CA VAL A 51 -6.18 -10.89 6.47
C VAL A 51 -5.39 -11.12 7.75
N ASN A 52 -5.47 -12.33 8.30
CA ASN A 52 -4.67 -12.76 9.43
C ASN A 52 -3.28 -13.19 8.95
N ASP A 53 -2.22 -12.69 9.59
CA ASP A 53 -0.84 -13.09 9.35
C ASP A 53 -0.33 -13.94 10.52
N ALA A 54 -0.26 -15.25 10.31
CA ALA A 54 0.19 -16.20 11.33
C ALA A 54 1.66 -16.01 11.73
N ALA A 55 2.51 -15.43 10.88
CA ALA A 55 3.93 -15.26 11.19
C ALA A 55 4.19 -14.09 12.15
N THR A 56 3.36 -13.05 12.11
CA THR A 56 3.56 -11.80 12.87
C THR A 56 2.51 -11.58 13.96
N GLY A 57 1.42 -12.36 13.93
CA GLY A 57 0.26 -12.15 14.80
C GLY A 57 -0.51 -10.87 14.47
N LEU A 58 -0.31 -10.30 13.28
CA LEU A 58 -1.03 -9.12 12.82
C LEU A 58 -2.32 -9.53 12.10
N GLN A 59 -3.32 -8.67 12.18
CA GLN A 59 -4.56 -8.76 11.42
C GLN A 59 -4.71 -7.47 10.62
N TRP A 60 -4.83 -7.61 9.31
CA TRP A 60 -4.85 -6.50 8.36
C TRP A 60 -6.25 -6.28 7.80
N SER A 61 -6.61 -5.03 7.52
CA SER A 61 -7.82 -4.75 6.75
C SER A 61 -7.66 -5.32 5.34
N TYR A 62 -8.70 -6.00 4.83
CA TYR A 62 -8.68 -6.51 3.46
C TYR A 62 -8.72 -5.37 2.44
N CYS A 63 -9.61 -4.40 2.66
CA CYS A 63 -9.75 -3.19 1.84
C CYS A 63 -8.92 -2.02 2.38
N PHE A 64 -8.59 -1.08 1.49
CA PHE A 64 -8.08 0.23 1.91
C PHE A 64 -9.23 1.08 2.47
N ILE A 65 -8.90 2.07 3.30
CA ILE A 65 -9.87 3.05 3.79
C ILE A 65 -10.48 3.79 2.60
N GLY A 66 -11.80 4.01 2.65
CA GLY A 66 -12.59 4.62 1.55
C GLY A 66 -13.22 3.60 0.60
N GLN A 67 -12.83 2.32 0.71
CA GLN A 67 -13.46 1.22 -0.01
C GLN A 67 -14.39 0.39 0.88
N THR A 68 -15.36 -0.28 0.26
CA THR A 68 -16.30 -1.18 0.92
C THR A 68 -16.11 -2.61 0.42
N LEU A 69 -16.33 -3.60 1.28
CA LEU A 69 -16.33 -5.00 0.87
C LEU A 69 -17.55 -5.26 -0.04
N SER A 70 -17.34 -5.93 -1.18
CA SER A 70 -18.43 -6.35 -2.07
C SER A 70 -19.36 -7.34 -1.39
N SER A 71 -20.61 -7.42 -1.86
CA SER A 71 -21.63 -8.30 -1.27
C SER A 71 -21.28 -9.79 -1.33
N ASP A 72 -20.48 -10.22 -2.31
CA ASP A 72 -19.94 -11.57 -2.43
C ASP A 72 -18.69 -11.81 -1.56
N GLN A 73 -18.23 -10.79 -0.83
CA GLN A 73 -17.04 -10.80 0.03
C GLN A 73 -15.72 -11.13 -0.70
N MET A 74 -15.70 -11.02 -2.03
CA MET A 74 -14.53 -11.37 -2.85
C MET A 74 -13.67 -10.16 -3.21
N SER A 75 -14.19 -8.94 -3.15
CA SER A 75 -13.48 -7.75 -3.63
C SER A 75 -13.78 -6.49 -2.83
N CYS A 76 -13.00 -5.44 -3.10
CA CYS A 76 -13.24 -4.11 -2.55
C CYS A 76 -13.79 -3.22 -3.66
N GLU A 77 -14.91 -2.55 -3.37
CA GLU A 77 -15.60 -1.61 -4.24
C GLU A 77 -15.31 -0.17 -3.84
N GLY A 78 -15.44 0.75 -4.80
CA GLY A 78 -15.09 2.16 -4.62
C GLY A 78 -13.60 2.45 -4.73
N VAL A 79 -13.25 3.72 -4.56
CA VAL A 79 -11.88 4.23 -4.73
C VAL A 79 -11.26 4.49 -3.34
N PRO A 80 -10.04 3.98 -3.05
CA PRO A 80 -9.35 4.28 -1.81
C PRO A 80 -9.17 5.78 -1.61
N THR A 81 -9.37 6.21 -0.37
CA THR A 81 -9.07 7.57 0.05
C THR A 81 -7.57 7.78 0.05
N VAL A 82 -7.14 8.88 -0.57
CA VAL A 82 -5.75 9.34 -0.49
C VAL A 82 -5.64 10.28 0.70
N ALA A 83 -4.67 10.09 1.59
CA ALA A 83 -4.55 10.85 2.84
C ALA A 83 -4.51 12.36 2.61
N MET A 84 -3.85 12.81 1.54
CA MET A 84 -3.76 14.23 1.18
C MET A 84 -5.09 14.84 0.71
N ASP A 85 -6.10 14.03 0.36
CA ASP A 85 -7.44 14.51 -0.01
C ASP A 85 -8.30 14.85 1.22
N LEU A 86 -7.85 14.47 2.43
CA LEU A 86 -8.60 14.68 3.68
C LEU A 86 -8.62 16.14 4.14
N PHE A 87 -7.72 16.98 3.63
CA PHE A 87 -7.61 18.37 4.07
C PHE A 87 -7.77 19.33 2.86
N PRO A 88 -8.87 20.09 2.80
CA PRO A 88 -9.18 20.94 1.65
C PRO A 88 -8.32 22.22 1.58
N GLU A 89 -7.74 22.67 2.70
CA GLU A 89 -6.86 23.83 2.75
C GLU A 89 -5.43 23.45 2.37
N ARG A 90 -5.09 23.69 1.10
CA ARG A 90 -3.89 23.18 0.42
C ARG A 90 -2.61 23.97 0.70
N LYS A 91 -2.67 25.00 1.54
CA LYS A 91 -1.56 25.92 1.80
C LYS A 91 -1.00 25.60 3.18
N PHE A 92 0.11 24.86 3.21
CA PHE A 92 0.69 24.22 4.39
C PHE A 92 -0.16 23.05 4.87
N TYR A 93 0.42 21.85 4.95
CA TYR A 93 -0.30 20.60 5.24
C TYR A 93 -0.13 20.11 6.70
N PRO A 94 -0.23 20.94 7.76
CA PRO A 94 0.02 20.48 9.14
C PRO A 94 -1.09 19.56 9.66
N ASN A 95 -2.30 19.56 9.08
CA ASN A 95 -3.47 18.87 9.67
C ASN A 95 -3.80 17.51 9.04
N VAL A 96 -3.08 17.08 8.01
CA VAL A 96 -3.39 15.82 7.30
C VAL A 96 -3.30 14.62 8.25
N ARG A 97 -2.31 14.60 9.14
CA ARG A 97 -2.19 13.53 10.14
C ARG A 97 -3.33 13.54 11.15
N GLU A 98 -3.72 14.72 11.66
CA GLU A 98 -4.85 14.84 12.58
C GLU A 98 -6.12 14.26 11.95
N LYS A 99 -6.44 14.69 10.72
CA LYS A 99 -7.59 14.14 9.98
C LYS A 99 -7.48 12.66 9.68
N THR A 100 -6.28 12.17 9.43
CA THR A 100 -6.05 10.74 9.24
C THR A 100 -6.32 9.95 10.53
N LEU A 101 -5.88 10.46 11.69
CA LEU A 101 -6.15 9.84 12.98
C LEU A 101 -7.62 9.92 13.37
N GLU A 102 -8.33 11.00 13.05
CA GLU A 102 -9.79 11.08 13.21
C GLU A 102 -10.52 9.96 12.44
N ILE A 103 -10.04 9.61 11.23
CA ILE A 103 -10.60 8.50 10.45
C ILE A 103 -10.27 7.14 11.07
N VAL A 104 -9.04 6.95 11.56
CA VAL A 104 -8.66 5.71 12.27
C VAL A 104 -9.54 5.53 13.50
N GLU A 105 -9.79 6.60 14.25
CA GLU A 105 -10.68 6.59 15.42
C GLU A 105 -12.12 6.24 15.03
N ALA A 106 -12.65 6.86 13.96
CA ALA A 106 -13.99 6.53 13.44
C ALA A 106 -14.11 5.06 13.00
N GLU A 107 -13.08 4.50 12.35
CA GLU A 107 -13.05 3.08 11.99
C GLU A 107 -13.02 2.17 13.23
N ASN A 108 -12.28 2.54 14.29
CA ASN A 108 -12.28 1.79 15.54
C ASN A 108 -13.67 1.80 16.21
N GLN A 109 -14.34 2.96 16.24
CA GLN A 109 -15.70 3.07 16.77
C GLN A 109 -16.69 2.22 15.95
N ARG A 110 -16.55 2.23 14.61
CA ARG A 110 -17.39 1.47 13.68
C ARG A 110 -17.20 -0.05 13.79
N LEU A 111 -15.96 -0.49 14.03
CA LEU A 111 -15.60 -1.91 14.11
C LEU A 111 -15.81 -2.51 15.51
N GLY A 112 -16.15 -1.67 16.50
CA GLY A 112 -16.34 -2.05 17.88
C GLY A 112 -15.03 -1.99 18.69
N GLU A 113 -15.14 -1.57 19.95
CA GLU A 113 -14.00 -1.52 20.85
C GLU A 113 -13.52 -2.94 21.17
N SER A 114 -12.27 -3.22 20.82
CA SER A 114 -11.55 -4.41 21.28
C SER A 114 -10.27 -3.95 22.00
N ASN A 115 -9.69 -4.82 22.84
CA ASN A 115 -8.38 -4.54 23.47
C ASN A 115 -7.24 -4.35 22.44
N HIS A 116 -7.50 -4.55 21.15
CA HIS A 116 -6.56 -4.41 20.05
C HIS A 116 -7.14 -3.46 18.99
N LEU A 117 -6.95 -2.16 19.21
CA LEU A 117 -7.39 -1.12 18.28
C LEU A 117 -6.64 -1.22 16.94
N TRP A 118 -7.34 -0.86 15.88
CA TRP A 118 -6.79 -0.64 14.55
C TRP A 118 -5.93 0.62 14.53
N TYR A 119 -4.83 0.56 13.80
CA TYR A 119 -3.89 1.67 13.61
C TYR A 119 -3.36 1.67 12.18
N LEU A 120 -2.78 2.80 11.76
CA LEU A 120 -1.98 2.85 10.52
C LEU A 120 -0.67 2.08 10.72
N PRO A 121 -0.24 1.24 9.78
CA PRO A 121 0.95 0.42 9.95
C PRO A 121 2.20 1.27 10.11
N ASN A 122 3.20 0.82 10.86
CA ASN A 122 4.54 1.41 10.74
C ASN A 122 5.30 0.74 9.58
N MET A 123 6.52 1.21 9.30
CA MET A 123 7.36 0.64 8.24
C MET A 123 7.61 -0.87 8.42
N LYS A 124 7.84 -1.33 9.67
CA LYS A 124 8.07 -2.76 9.93
C LYS A 124 6.83 -3.58 9.59
N ASP A 125 5.64 -3.09 9.94
CA ASP A 125 4.38 -3.77 9.64
C ASP A 125 4.20 -3.90 8.12
N LEU A 126 4.37 -2.81 7.35
CA LEU A 126 4.24 -2.84 5.89
C LEU A 126 5.24 -3.80 5.23
N LEU A 127 6.47 -3.87 5.73
CA LEU A 127 7.47 -4.80 5.22
C LEU A 127 7.11 -6.26 5.47
N THR A 128 6.21 -6.56 6.41
CA THR A 128 5.77 -7.95 6.65
C THR A 128 4.88 -8.49 5.53
N ILE A 129 4.19 -7.60 4.81
CA ILE A 129 3.30 -7.93 3.68
C ILE A 129 3.95 -7.65 2.32
N TYR A 130 5.15 -7.08 2.31
CA TYR A 130 5.94 -6.85 1.11
C TYR A 130 6.46 -8.17 0.53
N ASN A 131 6.38 -8.31 -0.79
CA ASN A 131 6.82 -9.46 -1.54
C ASN A 131 7.43 -9.00 -2.88
N ASP A 132 8.75 -8.98 -2.96
CA ASP A 132 9.52 -8.56 -4.14
C ASP A 132 9.39 -9.49 -5.35
N ARG A 133 8.79 -10.66 -5.18
CA ARG A 133 8.50 -11.60 -6.28
C ARG A 133 7.23 -11.27 -7.04
N CYS A 134 6.47 -10.30 -6.56
CA CYS A 134 5.13 -10.00 -7.01
C CYS A 134 5.00 -8.61 -7.63
N VAL A 135 4.11 -8.52 -8.62
CA VAL A 135 3.54 -7.26 -9.12
C VAL A 135 2.02 -7.34 -8.95
N PRO A 136 1.40 -6.49 -8.10
CA PRO A 136 2.04 -5.59 -7.14
C PRO A 136 2.89 -6.34 -6.08
N ALA A 137 3.85 -5.67 -5.44
CA ALA A 137 4.81 -6.21 -4.46
C ALA A 137 4.19 -6.63 -3.11
N THR A 138 2.99 -7.19 -3.12
CA THR A 138 2.27 -7.69 -1.96
C THR A 138 1.79 -9.11 -2.23
N TYR A 139 1.43 -9.84 -1.18
CA TYR A 139 0.84 -11.18 -1.35
C TYR A 139 -0.57 -11.08 -1.96
N PRO A 140 -0.99 -12.05 -2.81
CA PRO A 140 -2.34 -12.12 -3.38
C PRO A 140 -3.50 -12.04 -2.39
N MET A 141 -3.24 -12.35 -1.11
CA MET A 141 -4.24 -12.29 -0.04
C MET A 141 -4.65 -10.87 0.31
N PHE A 142 -3.90 -9.87 -0.11
CA PHE A 142 -4.26 -8.47 0.08
C PHE A 142 -5.02 -7.96 -1.14
N SER A 143 -6.06 -7.16 -0.92
CA SER A 143 -6.75 -6.50 -2.03
C SER A 143 -5.79 -5.59 -2.80
N TYR A 144 -5.76 -5.75 -4.13
CA TYR A 144 -5.04 -4.90 -5.07
C TYR A 144 -5.99 -4.03 -5.93
N LYS A 145 -7.32 -4.19 -5.80
CA LYS A 145 -8.29 -3.41 -6.57
C LYS A 145 -8.44 -2.00 -5.99
N ILE A 146 -8.24 -1.00 -6.83
CA ILE A 146 -8.34 0.44 -6.50
C ILE A 146 -9.67 1.03 -6.97
N GLY A 147 -10.48 0.29 -7.72
CA GLY A 147 -11.77 0.80 -8.21
C GLY A 147 -11.64 1.85 -9.34
N LEU A 148 -10.45 1.99 -9.92
CA LEU A 148 -10.17 2.76 -11.13
C LEU A 148 -9.57 1.84 -12.19
N THR A 149 -9.79 2.15 -13.46
CA THR A 149 -9.13 1.46 -14.59
C THR A 149 -7.67 1.88 -14.70
N THR A 150 -6.87 1.07 -15.41
CA THR A 150 -5.47 1.42 -15.72
C THR A 150 -5.40 2.73 -16.49
N GLU A 151 -6.32 2.95 -17.43
CA GLU A 151 -6.39 4.16 -18.26
C GLU A 151 -6.73 5.40 -17.42
N GLU A 152 -7.65 5.28 -16.45
CA GLU A 152 -7.99 6.37 -15.53
C GLU A 152 -6.80 6.74 -14.64
N ILE A 153 -6.08 5.74 -14.13
CA ILE A 153 -4.88 5.95 -13.31
C ILE A 153 -3.78 6.63 -14.14
N ILE A 154 -3.57 6.19 -15.39
CA ILE A 154 -2.60 6.80 -16.31
C ILE A 154 -3.01 8.25 -16.62
N ALA A 155 -4.27 8.52 -16.93
CA ALA A 155 -4.76 9.87 -17.22
C ALA A 155 -4.59 10.85 -16.05
N LEU A 156 -4.76 10.37 -14.81
CA LEU A 156 -4.45 11.18 -13.62
C LEU A 156 -2.94 11.45 -13.51
N LYS A 157 -2.12 10.41 -13.65
CA LYS A 157 -0.66 10.50 -13.51
C LYS A 157 -0.04 11.40 -14.56
N ASP A 158 -0.58 11.37 -15.78
CA ASP A 158 -0.08 12.07 -16.96
C ASP A 158 -0.93 13.32 -17.26
N THR A 159 -1.60 13.88 -16.25
CA THR A 159 -2.33 15.16 -16.38
C THR A 159 -1.37 16.26 -16.86
N ASP A 160 -1.81 17.04 -17.85
CA ASP A 160 -1.04 18.16 -18.39
C ASP A 160 -0.63 19.15 -17.31
N PHE A 161 0.59 19.67 -17.46
CA PHE A 161 1.18 20.61 -16.53
C PHE A 161 2.06 21.61 -17.27
N ASP A 162 1.81 22.90 -17.01
CA ASP A 162 2.60 24.01 -17.53
C ASP A 162 3.05 24.91 -16.37
N TRP A 163 4.33 25.28 -16.38
CA TRP A 163 4.92 26.16 -15.37
C TRP A 163 4.42 27.60 -15.46
N ASP A 164 3.93 28.01 -16.63
CA ASP A 164 3.42 29.36 -16.89
C ASP A 164 1.96 29.56 -16.45
N TRP A 165 1.27 28.49 -16.05
CA TRP A 165 -0.11 28.59 -15.57
C TRP A 165 -0.24 29.35 -14.23
N PRO A 166 -1.43 29.91 -13.94
CA PRO A 166 -1.77 30.41 -12.61
C PRO A 166 -1.50 29.39 -11.49
N ASP A 167 -1.09 29.85 -10.31
CA ASP A 167 -0.71 28.97 -9.19
C ASP A 167 -1.81 27.99 -8.76
N ASN A 168 -3.08 28.41 -8.84
CA ASN A 168 -4.22 27.54 -8.56
C ASN A 168 -4.36 26.41 -9.58
N GLU A 169 -4.12 26.69 -10.87
CA GLU A 169 -4.19 25.67 -11.92
C GLU A 169 -3.02 24.68 -11.81
N LYS A 170 -1.81 25.17 -11.53
CA LYS A 170 -0.64 24.32 -11.24
C LYS A 170 -0.88 23.42 -10.03
N ALA A 171 -1.48 23.95 -8.97
CA ALA A 171 -1.80 23.16 -7.78
C ALA A 171 -2.81 22.04 -8.09
N ILE A 172 -3.89 22.35 -8.82
CA ILE A 172 -4.89 21.36 -9.24
C ILE A 172 -4.27 20.26 -10.14
N ALA A 173 -3.43 20.64 -11.10
CA ALA A 173 -2.75 19.68 -11.97
C ALA A 173 -1.78 18.79 -11.16
N SER A 174 -0.98 19.40 -10.28
CA SER A 174 -0.05 18.68 -9.39
C SER A 174 -0.77 17.65 -8.53
N GLU A 175 -1.91 18.02 -7.93
CA GLU A 175 -2.72 17.10 -7.14
C GLU A 175 -3.19 15.89 -7.93
N LYS A 176 -3.68 16.08 -9.16
CA LYS A 176 -4.09 14.97 -10.03
C LYS A 176 -2.92 14.04 -10.34
N ILE A 177 -1.76 14.61 -10.69
CA ILE A 177 -0.53 13.87 -10.95
C ILE A 177 -0.11 13.05 -9.73
N TYR A 178 -0.08 13.66 -8.54
CA TYR A 178 0.32 12.96 -7.31
C TYR A 178 -0.68 11.88 -6.90
N ARG A 179 -1.99 12.14 -7.06
CA ARG A 179 -3.02 11.12 -6.84
C ARG A 179 -2.86 9.95 -7.81
N GLY A 180 -2.64 10.21 -9.09
CA GLY A 180 -2.34 9.19 -10.09
C GLY A 180 -1.10 8.35 -9.72
N LYS A 181 -0.03 9.00 -9.23
CA LYS A 181 1.18 8.30 -8.73
C LYS A 181 0.91 7.44 -7.50
N ALA A 182 0.05 7.89 -6.59
CA ALA A 182 -0.34 7.14 -5.40
C ALA A 182 -1.07 5.85 -5.76
N TYR A 183 -2.06 5.94 -6.67
CA TYR A 183 -2.80 4.77 -7.17
C TYR A 183 -1.92 3.84 -8.00
N HIS A 184 -1.18 4.38 -8.97
CA HIS A 184 -0.30 3.59 -9.84
C HIS A 184 0.73 2.80 -9.05
N SER A 185 1.29 3.40 -7.99
CA SER A 185 2.35 2.76 -7.21
C SER A 185 1.86 2.03 -5.97
N LEU A 186 0.55 2.05 -5.70
CA LEU A 186 -0.05 1.57 -4.46
C LEU A 186 0.73 2.08 -3.24
N GLN A 187 0.95 3.39 -3.17
CA GLN A 187 1.74 3.97 -2.08
C GLN A 187 0.94 3.93 -0.79
N VAL A 188 1.38 3.17 0.21
CA VAL A 188 0.65 3.03 1.48
C VAL A 188 1.30 3.86 2.58
N SER A 189 0.51 4.65 3.29
CA SER A 189 0.95 5.51 4.40
C SER A 189 1.36 4.69 5.62
N THR A 190 2.35 5.18 6.37
CA THR A 190 2.70 4.68 7.70
C THR A 190 2.20 5.60 8.82
N ASP A 191 2.11 5.12 10.07
CA ASP A 191 1.97 5.98 11.27
C ASP A 191 3.28 6.68 11.69
N SER A 192 4.31 6.66 10.84
CA SER A 192 5.62 7.22 11.20
C SER A 192 5.67 8.73 10.93
N ASN A 193 6.12 9.47 11.94
CA ASN A 193 6.37 10.90 11.87
C ASN A 193 7.85 11.18 11.49
N GLN A 194 8.11 12.18 10.63
CA GLN A 194 9.42 12.81 10.55
C GLN A 194 9.53 13.89 11.64
N PRO A 195 10.61 13.95 12.45
CA PRO A 195 10.78 15.06 13.39
C PRO A 195 10.87 16.41 12.65
N GLY A 196 9.92 17.33 12.90
CA GLY A 196 9.85 18.66 12.28
C GLY A 196 8.41 19.15 12.05
N ASP A 197 8.24 20.45 11.77
CA ASP A 197 6.95 21.19 11.81
C ASP A 197 5.89 20.82 10.75
N TYR A 198 6.11 19.77 9.96
CA TYR A 198 5.20 19.38 8.89
C TYR A 198 5.06 17.85 8.86
N LEU A 199 3.87 17.37 9.21
CA LEU A 199 3.54 15.96 9.39
C LEU A 199 3.51 15.25 8.04
N PHE A 200 4.48 14.37 7.80
CA PHE A 200 4.56 13.56 6.59
C PHE A 200 4.56 12.06 6.90
N PHE A 201 3.80 11.31 6.10
CA PHE A 201 3.84 9.85 6.13
C PHE A 201 5.10 9.37 5.40
N TYR A 202 5.88 8.49 6.03
CA TYR A 202 6.69 7.58 5.23
C TYR A 202 5.75 6.66 4.45
N THR A 203 6.07 6.39 3.19
CA THR A 203 5.26 5.55 2.33
C THR A 203 6.06 4.34 1.85
N VAL A 204 5.36 3.23 1.60
CA VAL A 204 5.93 2.07 0.91
C VAL A 204 5.22 1.90 -0.43
N PRO A 205 5.93 1.93 -1.56
CA PRO A 205 5.35 1.62 -2.86
C PRO A 205 5.24 0.09 -3.05
N PHE A 206 4.08 -0.36 -3.51
CA PHE A 206 3.81 -1.78 -3.78
C PHE A 206 3.70 -2.07 -5.29
N ASN A 207 4.30 -1.28 -6.19
CA ASN A 207 4.22 -1.57 -7.63
C ASN A 207 5.10 -2.74 -8.11
N GLY A 208 6.02 -3.28 -7.30
CA GLY A 208 6.94 -4.34 -7.70
C GLY A 208 8.17 -3.87 -8.48
N HIS A 209 8.25 -2.59 -8.85
CA HIS A 209 9.33 -2.04 -9.67
C HIS A 209 10.19 -1.00 -8.94
N SER A 210 9.89 -0.73 -7.67
CA SER A 210 10.59 0.25 -6.85
C SER A 210 10.99 -0.36 -5.50
N SER A 211 12.04 0.19 -4.87
CA SER A 211 12.45 -0.28 -3.55
C SER A 211 11.42 0.17 -2.50
N PRO A 212 11.04 -0.69 -1.54
CA PRO A 212 10.15 -0.30 -0.45
C PRO A 212 10.78 0.74 0.48
N LEU A 213 12.10 0.93 0.38
CA LEU A 213 12.90 1.86 1.17
C LEU A 213 13.36 3.10 0.36
N SER A 214 13.07 3.16 -0.94
CA SER A 214 13.29 4.37 -1.74
C SER A 214 12.04 5.24 -1.70
N ALA A 215 11.74 5.88 -0.58
CA ALA A 215 10.58 6.76 -0.49
C ALA A 215 10.88 8.04 0.28
N HIS A 216 10.73 9.15 -0.44
CA HIS A 216 10.80 10.52 0.03
C HIS A 216 9.67 10.84 1.02
N SER A 217 9.90 11.88 1.81
CA SER A 217 9.07 12.31 2.93
C SER A 217 7.85 13.16 2.57
N GLN A 218 7.26 13.09 1.37
CA GLN A 218 6.12 13.96 1.01
C GLN A 218 5.22 13.37 -0.10
N ASN A 219 4.56 12.24 0.15
CA ASN A 219 3.79 11.58 -0.91
C ASN A 219 2.30 11.38 -0.58
N TYR A 220 1.48 11.59 -1.62
CA TYR A 220 0.10 11.14 -1.68
C TYR A 220 0.09 9.63 -1.51
N SER A 221 -0.73 9.13 -0.60
CA SER A 221 -0.74 7.72 -0.23
C SER A 221 -2.11 7.25 0.21
N LEU A 222 -2.34 5.96 0.04
CA LEU A 222 -3.53 5.24 0.44
C LEU A 222 -3.36 4.75 1.88
N MET A 223 -4.47 4.60 2.59
CA MET A 223 -4.46 4.20 3.99
C MET A 223 -4.98 2.76 4.13
N ARG A 224 -4.24 1.93 4.85
CA ARG A 224 -4.63 0.57 5.23
C ARG A 224 -4.50 0.44 6.74
N LEU A 225 -5.40 -0.34 7.36
CA LEU A 225 -5.37 -0.55 8.80
C LEU A 225 -4.75 -1.90 9.14
N VAL A 226 -4.11 -1.94 10.30
CA VAL A 226 -3.60 -3.16 10.91
C VAL A 226 -3.88 -3.13 12.41
N ARG A 227 -4.00 -4.31 13.02
CA ARG A 227 -4.01 -4.47 14.47
C ARG A 227 -3.27 -5.74 14.89
N LYS A 228 -3.09 -5.92 16.20
CA LYS A 228 -2.77 -7.23 16.74
C LYS A 228 -4.01 -8.12 16.69
N LYS A 229 -3.84 -9.38 16.28
CA LYS A 229 -4.94 -10.33 16.28
C LYS A 229 -5.41 -10.55 17.72
N PRO A 230 -6.73 -10.46 18.02
CA PRO A 230 -7.27 -10.75 19.35
C PRO A 230 -6.99 -12.16 19.85
#